data_AF-A0AAQ0TIH6-F1
#
_entry.id   AF-A0AAQ0TIH6-F1
#
_cell.length_a   1.000
_cell.length_b   1.000
_cell.length_c   1.000
_cell.angle_alpha   90.00
_cell.angle_beta   90.00
_cell.angle_gamma   90.00
#
_symmetry.space_group_name_H-M   'P 1'
#
loop_
_entity.id
_entity.type
_entity.pdbx_description
1 polymer ?
#
loop_
_entity_poly.entity_id
_entity_poly.type
_entity_poly.pdbx_seq_one_letter_code
_entity_poly.pdbx_strand_id
1 'polypeptide(L)'
;MITTFDIYNGEPVHDTEVDIDCHVNTGELSLFQDNLSFKENNLNNINMKKFLISMALAAAALSVTSCQQNGKWEYKVVKVAGTEGSNGKFGGMQFSDPSGQLNKLGEEGWELVSSFTEESTVHPNFGNSEYVTGLQPNTRTEVVNFVLKRRK
;
A
#
# COMPACT_ATOMS: atom_id res chain seq x y z
N MET A 1 27.03 32.61 -66.14
CA MET A 1 27.85 32.44 -67.34
C MET A 1 29.27 32.85 -66.96
N ILE A 2 30.20 31.87 -66.99
CA ILE A 2 31.67 31.89 -67.14
C ILE A 2 32.33 33.28 -67.00
N THR A 3 33.33 33.50 -66.13
CA THR A 3 34.78 33.30 -66.42
C THR A 3 35.62 33.61 -65.16
N THR A 4 36.33 32.63 -64.58
CA THR A 4 37.80 32.36 -64.61
C THR A 4 38.69 33.22 -63.69
N PHE A 5 39.53 32.49 -62.95
CA PHE A 5 40.79 32.89 -62.32
C PHE A 5 41.78 33.47 -63.37
N ASP A 6 42.63 34.44 -62.97
CA ASP A 6 44.10 34.31 -62.93
C ASP A 6 44.84 35.67 -62.75
N ILE A 7 45.70 35.71 -61.73
CA ILE A 7 47.12 36.17 -61.68
C ILE A 7 47.50 37.53 -62.29
N TYR A 8 48.15 38.42 -61.51
CA TYR A 8 49.53 38.90 -61.77
C TYR A 8 50.14 39.69 -60.60
N ASN A 9 51.42 39.40 -60.35
CA ASN A 9 52.33 39.99 -59.34
C ASN A 9 52.64 41.48 -59.61
N GLY A 10 52.85 42.27 -58.55
CA GLY A 10 53.52 43.57 -58.67
C GLY A 10 53.45 44.45 -57.42
N GLU A 11 54.50 44.38 -56.59
CA GLU A 11 55.07 45.36 -55.63
C GLU A 11 54.20 46.21 -54.67
N PRO A 12 54.68 46.46 -53.42
CA PRO A 12 53.89 47.10 -52.36
C PRO A 12 54.01 48.64 -52.41
N VAL A 13 52.90 49.35 -52.23
CA VAL A 13 52.92 50.78 -51.89
C VAL A 13 51.98 51.04 -50.71
N HIS A 14 52.58 51.63 -49.68
CA HIS A 14 52.06 51.96 -48.36
C HIS A 14 50.67 52.63 -48.31
N ASP A 15 49.84 52.09 -47.42
CA ASP A 15 48.92 52.70 -46.46
C ASP A 15 48.13 53.96 -46.84
N THR A 16 46.82 53.78 -47.03
CA THR A 16 45.80 54.55 -46.31
C THR A 16 44.59 53.65 -46.03
N GLU A 17 44.54 53.10 -44.83
CA GLU A 17 43.37 52.39 -44.30
C GLU A 17 42.33 53.44 -43.93
N VAL A 18 41.21 53.50 -44.68
CA VAL A 18 40.04 54.26 -44.26
C VAL A 18 39.26 53.36 -43.30
N ASP A 19 39.49 53.57 -42.01
CA ASP A 19 38.79 52.90 -40.93
C ASP A 19 37.34 53.42 -40.89
N ILE A 20 36.40 52.67 -41.48
CA ILE A 20 34.97 52.94 -41.32
C ILE A 20 34.55 52.26 -40.02
N ASP A 21 34.63 53.02 -38.93
CA ASP A 21 34.18 52.61 -37.61
C ASP A 21 32.64 52.44 -37.62
N CYS A 22 32.22 51.18 -37.73
CA CYS A 22 30.81 50.80 -37.61
C CYS A 22 30.47 50.74 -36.11
N HIS A 23 30.19 51.89 -35.51
CA HIS A 23 29.68 51.98 -34.15
C HIS A 23 28.27 51.37 -34.11
N VAL A 24 28.18 50.04 -33.94
CA VAL A 24 26.91 49.33 -33.71
C VAL A 24 26.35 49.83 -32.39
N ASN A 25 25.16 50.41 -32.42
CA ASN A 25 24.50 50.94 -31.23
C ASN A 25 24.08 49.78 -30.31
N THR A 26 24.90 49.51 -29.30
CA THR A 26 24.75 48.38 -28.36
C THR A 26 23.53 48.50 -27.43
N GLY A 27 22.84 49.65 -27.43
CA GLY A 27 21.67 49.90 -26.58
C GLY A 27 20.40 49.14 -26.97
N GLU A 28 20.20 48.81 -28.25
CA GLU A 28 19.05 47.99 -28.66
C GLU A 28 19.27 46.51 -28.31
N LEU A 29 20.49 46.01 -28.49
CA LEU A 29 20.86 44.62 -28.18
C LEU A 29 20.71 44.28 -26.69
N SER A 30 21.05 45.20 -25.79
CA SER A 30 20.85 45.00 -24.35
C SER A 30 19.36 44.95 -23.98
N LEU A 31 18.53 45.85 -24.56
CA LEU A 31 17.08 45.83 -24.37
C LEU A 31 16.43 44.54 -24.88
N PHE A 32 16.89 44.00 -26.01
CA PHE A 32 16.38 42.71 -26.52
C PHE A 32 16.76 41.55 -25.60
N GLN A 33 17.98 41.52 -25.08
CA GLN A 33 18.46 40.49 -24.16
C GLN A 33 17.67 40.51 -22.84
N ASP A 34 17.40 41.70 -22.30
CA ASP A 34 16.64 41.89 -21.06
C ASP A 34 15.18 41.44 -21.20
N ASN A 35 14.56 41.73 -22.35
CA ASN A 35 13.18 41.30 -22.64
C ASN A 35 13.06 39.77 -22.79
N LEU A 36 14.07 39.10 -23.37
CA LEU A 36 14.12 37.64 -23.48
C LEU A 36 14.29 36.99 -22.11
N SER A 37 15.25 37.47 -21.32
CA SER A 37 15.48 37.01 -19.94
C SER A 37 14.24 37.19 -19.06
N PHE A 38 13.58 38.35 -19.13
CA PHE A 38 12.34 38.61 -18.39
C PHE A 38 11.21 37.66 -18.82
N LYS A 39 11.08 37.38 -20.11
CA LYS A 39 10.04 36.46 -20.64
C LYS A 39 10.30 35.01 -20.23
N GLU A 40 11.55 34.56 -20.27
CA GLU A 40 11.96 33.23 -19.80
C GLU A 40 11.73 33.06 -18.29
N ASN A 41 12.11 34.06 -17.48
CA ASN A 41 11.90 34.03 -16.03
C ASN A 41 10.42 33.99 -15.64
N ASN A 42 9.56 34.74 -16.34
CA ASN A 42 8.11 34.68 -16.12
C ASN A 42 7.51 33.34 -16.57
N LEU A 43 7.96 32.79 -17.70
CA LEU A 43 7.50 31.50 -18.20
C LEU A 43 7.90 30.35 -17.25
N ASN A 44 9.12 30.38 -16.72
CA ASN A 44 9.61 29.43 -15.73
C ASN A 44 8.83 29.51 -14.41
N ASN A 45 8.49 30.72 -13.94
CA ASN A 45 7.65 30.92 -12.76
C ASN A 45 6.23 30.38 -12.96
N ILE A 46 5.64 30.62 -14.14
CA ILE A 46 4.31 30.08 -14.50
C ILE A 46 4.35 28.55 -14.57
N ASN A 47 5.38 27.95 -15.17
CA ASN A 47 5.53 26.51 -15.27
C ASN A 47 5.79 25.85 -13.91
N MET A 48 6.58 26.49 -13.05
CA MET A 48 6.83 26.03 -11.68
C MET A 48 5.55 26.07 -10.83
N LYS A 49 4.75 27.15 -10.94
CA LYS A 49 3.43 27.24 -10.28
C LYS A 49 2.46 26.18 -10.78
N LYS A 50 2.39 25.93 -12.09
CA LYS A 50 1.56 24.88 -12.68
C LYS A 50 1.97 23.48 -12.21
N PHE A 51 3.27 23.22 -12.10
CA PHE A 51 3.82 21.97 -11.58
C PHE A 51 3.49 21.78 -10.09
N LEU A 52 3.66 22.82 -9.27
CA LEU A 52 3.31 22.79 -7.85
C LEU A 52 1.80 22.60 -7.62
N ILE A 53 0.95 23.24 -8.44
CA ILE A 53 -0.50 23.05 -8.39
C ILE A 53 -0.90 21.63 -8.80
N SER A 54 -0.28 21.04 -9.84
CA SER A 54 -0.60 19.67 -10.26
C SER A 54 -0.15 18.64 -9.22
N MET A 55 1.01 18.84 -8.60
CA MET A 55 1.51 17.98 -7.52
C MET A 55 0.60 18.04 -6.28
N ALA A 56 0.11 19.23 -5.92
CA ALA A 56 -0.84 19.41 -4.83
C ALA A 56 -2.20 18.74 -5.14
N LEU A 57 -2.69 18.82 -6.38
CA LEU A 57 -3.91 18.14 -6.81
C LEU A 57 -3.78 16.61 -6.76
N ALA A 58 -2.62 16.08 -7.17
CA ALA A 58 -2.34 14.65 -7.11
C ALA A 58 -2.25 14.14 -5.67
N ALA A 59 -1.62 14.91 -4.76
CA ALA A 59 -1.56 14.57 -3.34
C ALA A 59 -2.95 14.59 -2.67
N ALA A 60 -3.79 15.56 -3.02
CA ALA A 60 -5.17 15.62 -2.54
C ALA A 60 -6.02 14.43 -3.03
N ALA A 61 -5.87 14.03 -4.31
CA ALA A 61 -6.56 12.88 -4.88
C ALA A 61 -6.15 11.54 -4.22
N LEU A 62 -4.91 11.41 -3.74
CA LEU A 62 -4.44 10.22 -3.02
C LEU A 62 -4.93 10.14 -1.57
N SER A 63 -5.40 11.24 -1.00
CA SER A 63 -5.87 11.28 0.40
C SER A 63 -7.33 10.84 0.60
N VAL A 64 -8.15 10.84 -0.46
CA VAL A 64 -9.58 10.51 -0.38
C VAL A 64 -9.90 9.01 -0.47
N THR A 65 -8.93 8.15 -0.76
CA THR A 65 -9.11 6.67 -0.76
C THR A 65 -8.95 6.02 0.61
N SER A 66 -8.57 6.77 1.65
CA SER A 66 -8.27 6.24 2.99
C SER A 66 -9.50 6.02 3.88
N CYS A 67 -10.63 6.64 3.59
CA CYS A 67 -11.73 6.76 4.55
C CYS A 67 -13.07 6.24 4.03
N GLN A 68 -13.16 4.96 3.67
CA GLN A 68 -14.46 4.30 3.63
C GLN A 68 -14.38 2.79 3.82
N GLN A 69 -14.13 2.35 5.06
CA GLN A 69 -14.36 0.96 5.47
C GLN A 69 -15.50 0.87 6.50
N ASN A 70 -16.70 1.31 6.10
CA ASN A 70 -17.94 0.84 6.71
C ASN A 70 -18.28 -0.58 6.21
N GLY A 71 -17.28 -1.49 6.27
CA GLY A 71 -17.44 -2.88 5.89
C GLY A 71 -18.19 -3.61 7.00
N LYS A 72 -19.34 -4.20 6.67
CA LYS A 72 -20.09 -5.06 7.60
C LYS A 72 -19.23 -6.28 7.94
N TRP A 73 -19.28 -6.74 9.19
CA TRP A 73 -18.57 -7.94 9.62
C TRP A 73 -19.40 -9.19 9.33
N GLU A 74 -18.73 -10.23 8.86
CA GLU A 74 -19.24 -11.59 8.75
C GLU A 74 -18.60 -12.43 9.86
N TYR A 75 -19.39 -13.29 10.53
CA TYR A 75 -18.92 -14.18 11.60
C TYR A 75 -19.15 -15.63 11.23
N LYS A 76 -18.22 -16.50 11.62
CA LYS A 76 -18.29 -17.94 11.44
C LYS A 76 -17.83 -18.64 12.72
N VAL A 77 -18.48 -19.74 13.09
CA VAL A 77 -18.05 -20.58 14.22
C VAL A 77 -17.61 -21.94 13.68
N VAL A 78 -16.39 -22.33 13.99
CA VAL A 78 -15.84 -23.66 13.71
C VAL A 78 -15.90 -24.48 14.98
N LYS A 79 -16.54 -25.64 14.92
CA LYS A 79 -16.74 -26.53 16.06
C LYS A 79 -15.82 -27.74 15.95
N VAL A 80 -15.07 -28.01 17.01
CA VAL A 80 -14.25 -29.23 17.15
C VAL A 80 -14.87 -30.06 18.26
N ALA A 81 -15.62 -31.09 17.86
CA ALA A 81 -16.19 -32.04 18.80
C ALA A 81 -15.11 -32.99 19.30
N GLY A 82 -15.12 -33.25 20.59
CA GLY A 82 -14.26 -34.25 21.19
C GLY A 82 -14.72 -35.66 20.85
N THR A 83 -13.79 -36.60 20.86
CA THR A 83 -14.06 -38.04 20.80
C THR A 83 -13.69 -38.71 22.11
N GLU A 84 -14.32 -39.84 22.42
CA GLU A 84 -13.97 -40.61 23.62
C GLU A 84 -12.52 -41.09 23.52
N GLY A 85 -11.74 -40.82 24.56
CA GLY A 85 -10.37 -41.29 24.66
C GLY A 85 -10.26 -42.73 25.17
N SER A 86 -9.02 -43.19 25.33
CA SER A 86 -8.70 -44.53 25.86
C SER A 86 -9.27 -44.82 27.25
N ASN A 87 -9.60 -43.78 28.01
CA ASN A 87 -10.12 -43.90 29.39
C ASN A 87 -11.65 -44.10 29.43
N GLY A 88 -12.28 -44.35 28.27
CA GLY A 88 -13.69 -44.71 28.17
C GLY A 88 -14.66 -43.55 28.45
N LYS A 89 -15.93 -43.91 28.65
CA LYS A 89 -17.07 -42.97 28.74
C LYS A 89 -16.97 -41.90 29.82
N PHE A 90 -16.17 -42.13 30.87
CA PHE A 90 -16.02 -41.22 32.00
C PHE A 90 -14.71 -40.41 31.97
N GLY A 91 -13.85 -40.65 30.97
CA GLY A 91 -12.61 -39.90 30.76
C GLY A 91 -12.83 -38.53 30.11
N GLY A 92 -11.76 -37.73 30.11
CA GLY A 92 -11.70 -36.49 29.32
C GLY A 92 -11.79 -36.78 27.82
N MET A 93 -12.43 -35.88 27.08
CA MET A 93 -12.53 -35.99 25.63
C MET A 93 -11.18 -35.69 24.97
N GLN A 94 -10.91 -36.39 23.87
CA GLN A 94 -9.76 -36.11 22.99
C GLN A 94 -10.21 -35.21 21.85
N PHE A 95 -9.41 -34.19 21.51
CA PHE A 95 -9.71 -33.27 20.43
C PHE A 95 -8.67 -33.43 19.33
N SER A 96 -9.13 -33.53 18.08
CA SER A 96 -8.25 -33.50 16.91
C SER A 96 -7.60 -32.12 16.77
N ASP A 97 -6.37 -32.07 16.26
CA ASP A 97 -5.69 -30.81 15.95
C ASP A 97 -6.46 -30.01 14.86
N PRO A 98 -6.99 -28.82 15.17
CA PRO A 98 -7.73 -28.01 14.21
C PRO A 98 -6.83 -27.13 13.33
N SER A 99 -5.52 -27.13 13.53
CA SER A 99 -4.58 -26.21 12.87
C SER A 99 -4.72 -26.21 11.35
N GLY A 100 -4.88 -27.38 10.72
CA GLY A 100 -5.04 -27.49 9.27
C GLY A 100 -6.31 -26.80 8.73
N GLN A 101 -7.42 -26.84 9.48
CA GLN A 101 -8.65 -26.16 9.09
C GLN A 101 -8.58 -24.65 9.37
N LEU A 102 -8.00 -24.26 10.51
CA LEU A 102 -7.85 -22.85 10.89
C LEU A 102 -6.89 -22.11 9.95
N ASN A 103 -5.80 -22.75 9.53
CA ASN A 103 -4.85 -22.16 8.58
C ASN A 103 -5.51 -21.89 7.22
N LYS A 104 -6.31 -22.83 6.70
CA LYS A 104 -7.08 -22.62 5.45
C LYS A 104 -8.05 -21.45 5.57
N LEU A 105 -8.73 -21.32 6.70
CA LEU A 105 -9.61 -20.17 6.94
C LEU A 105 -8.82 -18.86 7.04
N GLY A 106 -7.63 -18.88 7.63
CA GLY A 106 -6.70 -17.77 7.63
C GLY A 106 -6.31 -17.33 6.21
N GLU A 107 -6.01 -18.27 5.32
CA GLU A 107 -5.73 -18.01 3.90
C GLU A 107 -6.94 -17.39 3.17
N GLU A 108 -8.16 -17.77 3.55
CA GLU A 108 -9.42 -17.19 3.05
C GLU A 108 -9.76 -15.80 3.66
N GLY A 109 -8.87 -15.26 4.48
CA GLY A 109 -9.02 -13.95 5.13
C GLY A 109 -9.87 -13.94 6.40
N TRP A 110 -10.18 -15.10 6.98
CA TRP A 110 -10.84 -15.17 8.29
C TRP A 110 -9.83 -14.96 9.42
N GLU A 111 -10.22 -14.15 10.40
CA GLU A 111 -9.42 -13.87 11.60
C GLU A 111 -10.06 -14.54 12.81
N LEU A 112 -9.29 -15.34 13.55
CA LEU A 112 -9.72 -15.91 14.83
C LEU A 112 -9.82 -14.82 15.89
N VAL A 113 -10.98 -14.70 16.54
CA VAL A 113 -11.22 -13.65 17.56
C VAL A 113 -11.46 -14.19 18.96
N SER A 114 -12.03 -15.38 19.09
CA SER A 114 -12.35 -15.96 20.39
C SER A 114 -12.45 -17.47 20.29
N SER A 115 -12.26 -18.14 21.41
CA SER A 115 -12.64 -19.53 21.60
C SER A 115 -13.46 -19.70 22.88
N PHE A 116 -14.35 -20.69 22.90
CA PHE A 116 -15.10 -21.07 24.09
C PHE A 116 -15.44 -22.56 24.07
N THR A 117 -15.71 -23.12 25.24
CA THR A 117 -16.00 -24.55 25.42
C THR A 117 -17.48 -24.76 25.70
N GLU A 118 -18.07 -25.77 25.06
CA GLU A 118 -19.36 -26.35 25.47
C GLU A 118 -19.07 -27.55 26.36
N GLU A 119 -19.69 -27.59 27.55
CA GLU A 119 -19.57 -28.67 28.51
C GLU A 119 -20.83 -29.56 28.49
N SER A 120 -20.65 -30.86 28.74
CA SER A 120 -21.76 -31.80 28.95
C SER A 120 -21.60 -32.62 30.22
N THR A 121 -22.75 -33.07 30.73
CA THR A 121 -22.82 -33.86 31.96
C THR A 121 -22.48 -35.32 31.68
N VAL A 122 -21.55 -35.88 32.45
CA VAL A 122 -20.99 -37.22 32.23
C VAL A 122 -21.64 -38.28 33.13
N HIS A 123 -22.04 -37.90 34.34
CA HIS A 123 -22.73 -38.76 35.30
C HIS A 123 -24.11 -38.17 35.67
N PRO A 124 -25.19 -38.95 35.73
CA PRO A 124 -26.44 -38.48 36.31
C PRO A 124 -26.27 -38.27 37.82
N ASN A 125 -26.56 -37.07 38.34
CA ASN A 125 -26.55 -36.82 39.79
C ASN A 125 -27.56 -37.75 40.50
N PHE A 126 -27.08 -38.49 41.52
CA PHE A 126 -27.81 -39.26 42.53
C PHE A 126 -29.12 -40.00 42.12
N GLY A 127 -28.99 -41.29 41.76
CA GLY A 127 -30.03 -42.30 41.50
C GLY A 127 -29.57 -43.75 41.17
N ASN A 128 -28.28 -44.06 41.00
CA ASN A 128 -27.74 -45.40 40.70
C ASN A 128 -26.71 -45.90 41.75
N SER A 129 -26.76 -47.17 42.17
CA SER A 129 -25.87 -47.77 43.18
C SER A 129 -24.37 -47.83 42.83
N GLU A 130 -23.98 -47.52 41.59
CA GLU A 130 -22.58 -47.51 41.12
C GLU A 130 -21.83 -46.18 41.39
N TYR A 131 -22.36 -45.27 42.21
CA TYR A 131 -21.71 -43.99 42.47
C TYR A 131 -20.33 -44.12 43.11
N VAL A 132 -19.39 -43.39 42.53
CA VAL A 132 -18.11 -43.04 43.16
C VAL A 132 -18.34 -42.05 44.28
N THR A 133 -17.87 -42.38 45.48
CA THR A 133 -17.85 -41.49 46.64
C THR A 133 -16.76 -40.43 46.45
N GLY A 134 -17.12 -39.30 45.82
CA GLY A 134 -16.22 -38.15 45.67
C GLY A 134 -16.79 -37.03 44.81
N LEU A 135 -16.31 -35.79 45.02
CA LEU A 135 -16.63 -34.59 44.22
C LEU A 135 -15.89 -34.61 42.87
N GLN A 136 -16.06 -35.67 42.08
CA GLN A 136 -15.50 -35.68 40.74
C GLN A 136 -16.31 -34.70 39.86
N PRO A 137 -15.66 -33.87 39.01
CA PRO A 137 -16.37 -32.99 38.10
C PRO A 137 -17.34 -33.81 37.27
N ASN A 138 -18.61 -33.48 37.38
CA ASN A 138 -19.67 -34.18 36.68
C ASN A 138 -19.86 -33.66 35.25
N THR A 139 -19.01 -32.74 34.82
CA THR A 139 -19.00 -32.18 33.48
C THR A 139 -17.67 -32.41 32.80
N ARG A 140 -17.69 -32.49 31.47
CA ARG A 140 -16.49 -32.47 30.63
C ARG A 140 -16.74 -31.59 29.42
N THR A 141 -15.68 -31.01 28.87
CA THR A 141 -15.75 -30.32 27.59
C THR A 141 -16.12 -31.30 26.49
N GLU A 142 -17.19 -31.01 25.76
CA GLU A 142 -17.65 -31.79 24.62
C GLU A 142 -17.20 -31.16 23.30
N VAL A 143 -17.25 -29.83 23.21
CA VAL A 143 -16.94 -29.12 21.97
C VAL A 143 -16.09 -27.89 22.28
N VAL A 144 -15.06 -27.67 21.47
CA VAL A 144 -14.34 -26.39 21.43
C VAL A 144 -14.84 -25.60 20.22
N ASN A 145 -15.34 -24.40 20.48
CA ASN A 145 -15.83 -23.49 19.45
C ASN A 145 -14.81 -22.40 19.19
N PHE A 146 -14.49 -22.17 17.92
CA PHE A 146 -13.62 -21.09 17.45
C PHE A 146 -14.46 -20.08 16.69
N VAL A 147 -14.49 -18.84 17.17
CA VAL A 147 -15.21 -17.74 16.54
C VAL A 147 -14.25 -16.99 15.63
N LEU A 148 -14.60 -16.89 14.36
CA LEU A 148 -13.86 -16.14 13.35
C LEU A 148 -14.69 -14.97 12.84
N LYS A 149 -14.01 -13.88 12.46
CA LYS A 149 -14.61 -12.74 11.77
C LYS A 149 -13.89 -12.47 10.44
N ARG A 150 -14.60 -11.84 9.51
CA ARG A 150 -14.02 -11.29 8.27
C ARG A 150 -14.81 -10.07 7.81
N ARG A 151 -14.17 -9.16 7.08
CA ARG A 151 -14.89 -8.06 6.41
C ARG A 151 -15.70 -8.64 5.24
N LYS A 152 -16.98 -8.27 5.16
CA LYS A 152 -17.85 -8.62 4.03
C LYS A 152 -17.61 -7.70 2.83
#